data_AF-A0A945X6P6-F1
#
_entry.id   AF-A0A945X6P6-F1
#
_cell.length_a   1.000
_cell.length_b   1.000
_cell.length_c   1.000
_cell.angle_alpha   90.00
_cell.angle_beta   90.00
_cell.angle_gamma   90.00
#
_symmetry.space_group_name_H-M   'P 1'
#
loop_
_entity.id
_entity.type
_entity.pdbx_description
1 polymer ?
#
loop_
_entity_poly.entity_id
_entity_poly.type
_entity_poly.pdbx_seq_one_letter_code
_entity_poly.pdbx_strand_id
1 'polypeptide(L)'
;MTLLELVITLTLVGIVGAALVPYFGTALEQSAAPTSVLSQSLVLSQAMGRIAGDASTTYSGDLPGLKTAVGAEGTSQNNGYGNYTVTANRYIVFTAGTEVTAVPPVDPEDLLRVTISDSTGLELTALFK
;
A
#
# COMPACT_ATOMS: atom_id res chain seq x y z
N MET A 1 60.56 5.25 -17.70
CA MET A 1 59.50 4.35 -17.18
C MET A 1 60.07 2.94 -17.11
N THR A 2 60.04 2.28 -15.96
CA THR A 2 60.63 0.93 -15.78
C THR A 2 59.57 -0.18 -15.80
N LEU A 3 60.00 -1.42 -16.05
CA LEU A 3 59.11 -2.60 -16.04
C LEU A 3 58.43 -2.78 -14.67
N LEU A 4 59.17 -2.51 -13.58
CA LEU A 4 58.65 -2.59 -12.22
C LEU A 4 57.59 -1.51 -11.94
N GLU A 5 57.83 -0.29 -12.41
CA GLU A 5 56.90 0.84 -12.30
C GLU A 5 55.58 0.56 -13.04
N LEU A 6 55.63 -0.10 -14.20
CA LEU A 6 54.44 -0.51 -14.95
C LEU A 6 53.58 -1.53 -14.16
N VAL A 7 54.22 -2.53 -13.54
CA VAL A 7 53.50 -3.57 -12.78
C VAL A 7 52.89 -2.99 -11.49
N ILE A 8 53.61 -2.09 -10.82
CA ILE A 8 53.13 -1.42 -9.60
C ILE A 8 51.95 -0.48 -9.92
N THR A 9 52.02 0.29 -11.00
CA THR A 9 50.93 1.19 -11.40
C THR A 9 49.69 0.41 -11.84
N LEU A 10 49.84 -0.68 -12.59
CA LEU A 10 48.71 -1.52 -13.02
C LEU A 10 48.00 -2.18 -11.84
N THR A 11 48.75 -2.67 -10.85
CA THR A 11 48.18 -3.30 -9.65
C THR A 11 47.46 -2.29 -8.76
N LEU A 12 48.02 -1.08 -8.57
CA LEU A 12 47.35 0.01 -7.86
C LEU A 12 46.03 0.41 -8.52
N VAL A 13 46.02 0.57 -9.84
CA VAL A 13 44.79 0.88 -10.59
C VAL A 13 43.75 -0.25 -10.46
N GLY A 14 44.18 -1.52 -10.50
CA GLY A 14 43.29 -2.66 -10.33
C GLY A 14 42.64 -2.71 -8.94
N ILE A 15 43.39 -2.43 -7.88
CA ILE A 15 42.87 -2.40 -6.50
C ILE A 15 41.86 -1.27 -6.32
N VAL A 16 42.18 -0.06 -6.82
CA VAL A 16 41.28 1.10 -6.75
C VAL A 16 40.02 0.85 -7.57
N GLY A 17 40.14 0.28 -8.78
CA GLY A 17 39.01 -0.08 -9.62
C GLY A 17 38.08 -1.10 -8.95
N ALA A 18 38.64 -2.16 -8.33
CA ALA A 18 37.86 -3.17 -7.62
C ALA A 18 37.17 -2.62 -6.37
N ALA A 19 37.83 -1.71 -5.63
CA ALA A 19 37.26 -1.07 -4.44
C ALA A 19 36.08 -0.14 -4.77
N LEU A 20 36.00 0.39 -6.00
CA LEU A 20 34.90 1.27 -6.43
C LEU A 20 33.62 0.51 -6.83
N VAL A 21 33.72 -0.76 -7.23
CA VAL A 21 32.56 -1.59 -7.65
C VAL A 21 31.45 -1.66 -6.60
N PRO A 22 31.71 -1.97 -5.31
CA PRO A 22 30.65 -2.05 -4.31
C PRO A 22 29.95 -0.71 -4.02
N TYR A 23 30.62 0.43 -4.21
CA TYR A 23 30.01 1.76 -3.98
C TYR A 23 28.93 2.12 -5.02
N PHE A 24 29.09 1.68 -6.27
CA PHE A 24 28.08 1.91 -7.31
C PHE A 24 26.89 0.95 -7.19
N GLY A 25 27.12 -0.30 -6.75
CA GLY A 25 26.05 -1.27 -6.54
C GLY A 25 25.07 -0.85 -5.44
N THR A 26 25.58 -0.46 -4.28
CA THR A 26 24.73 -0.12 -3.13
C THR A 26 23.96 1.19 -3.30
N ALA A 27 24.55 2.19 -3.99
CA ALA A 27 23.91 3.48 -4.22
C ALA A 27 22.72 3.41 -5.20
N LEU A 28 22.81 2.51 -6.19
CA LEU A 28 21.72 2.26 -7.14
C LEU A 28 20.60 1.43 -6.52
N GLU A 29 20.93 0.40 -5.73
CA GLU A 29 19.93 -0.44 -5.05
C GLU A 29 19.16 0.31 -3.96
N GLN A 30 19.83 1.17 -3.17
CA GLN A 30 19.15 1.96 -2.11
C GLN A 30 18.19 3.03 -2.65
N SER A 31 18.37 3.50 -3.88
CA SER A 31 17.51 4.55 -4.46
C SER A 31 16.21 4.01 -5.07
N ALA A 32 16.19 2.74 -5.48
CA ALA A 32 15.03 2.13 -6.15
C ALA A 32 14.00 1.54 -5.18
N ALA A 33 14.42 1.10 -3.99
CA ALA A 33 13.51 0.57 -2.98
C ALA A 33 12.42 1.57 -2.54
N PRO A 34 12.72 2.83 -2.17
CA PRO A 34 11.70 3.75 -1.66
C PRO A 34 10.70 4.21 -2.74
N THR A 35 11.12 4.32 -4.01
CA THR A 35 10.24 4.80 -5.09
C THR A 35 9.16 3.78 -5.47
N SER A 36 9.48 2.49 -5.40
CA SER A 36 8.51 1.42 -5.65
C SER A 36 7.38 1.39 -4.60
N VAL A 37 7.74 1.54 -3.32
CA VAL A 37 6.79 1.58 -2.19
C VAL A 37 5.89 2.82 -2.26
N LEU A 38 6.46 3.99 -2.59
CA LEU A 38 5.69 5.22 -2.77
C LEU A 38 4.65 5.12 -3.89
N SER A 39 5.04 4.50 -5.01
CA SER A 39 4.15 4.32 -6.16
C SER A 39 2.96 3.41 -5.82
N GLN A 40 3.20 2.33 -5.07
CA GLN A 40 2.17 1.39 -4.64
C GLN A 40 1.23 2.00 -3.60
N SER A 41 1.78 2.72 -2.62
CA SER A 41 0.98 3.49 -1.66
C SER A 41 0.06 4.51 -2.35
N LEU A 42 0.52 5.14 -3.43
CA LEU A 42 -0.29 6.10 -4.18
C LEU A 42 -1.45 5.43 -4.92
N VAL A 43 -1.27 4.22 -5.46
CA VAL A 43 -2.35 3.46 -6.11
C VAL A 43 -3.42 3.07 -5.08
N LEU A 44 -3.00 2.55 -3.92
CA LEU A 44 -3.93 2.17 -2.86
C LEU A 44 -4.67 3.39 -2.29
N SER A 45 -3.96 4.52 -2.12
CA SER A 45 -4.54 5.78 -1.67
C SER A 45 -5.53 6.36 -2.67
N GLN A 46 -5.27 6.24 -3.97
CA GLN A 46 -6.23 6.64 -5.01
C GLN A 46 -7.49 5.78 -5.00
N ALA A 47 -7.35 4.46 -4.84
CA ALA A 47 -8.50 3.57 -4.74
C ALA A 47 -9.37 3.94 -3.53
N MET A 48 -8.76 4.12 -2.36
CA MET A 48 -9.49 4.58 -1.17
C MET A 48 -10.10 5.96 -1.37
N GLY A 49 -9.40 6.89 -2.02
CA GLY A 49 -9.91 8.22 -2.32
C GLY A 49 -11.14 8.21 -3.23
N ARG A 50 -11.19 7.30 -4.21
CA ARG A 50 -12.38 7.12 -5.06
C ARG A 50 -13.54 6.48 -4.30
N ILE A 51 -13.27 5.48 -3.46
CA ILE A 51 -14.28 4.86 -2.58
C ILE A 51 -14.86 5.93 -1.65
N ALA A 52 -14.02 6.74 -1.02
CA ALA A 52 -14.47 7.81 -0.13
C ALA A 52 -15.22 8.92 -0.89
N GLY A 53 -14.81 9.24 -2.11
CA GLY A 53 -15.53 10.13 -3.00
C GLY A 53 -16.94 9.61 -3.25
N ASP A 54 -17.07 8.37 -3.73
CA ASP A 54 -18.35 7.74 -4.02
C ASP A 54 -19.23 7.55 -2.79
N ALA A 55 -18.64 7.26 -1.63
CA ALA A 55 -19.35 7.21 -0.35
C ALA A 55 -20.06 8.53 -0.04
N SER A 56 -19.43 9.66 -0.36
CA SER A 56 -19.99 10.99 -0.08
C SER A 56 -20.95 11.50 -1.16
N THR A 57 -20.78 11.08 -2.42
CA THR A 57 -21.55 11.58 -3.57
C THR A 57 -22.67 10.64 -3.97
N THR A 58 -22.33 9.41 -4.35
CA THR A 58 -23.22 8.41 -4.95
C THR A 58 -23.98 7.64 -3.88
N TYR A 59 -23.30 7.29 -2.78
CA TYR A 59 -23.82 6.47 -1.69
C TYR A 59 -24.05 7.26 -0.40
N SER A 60 -24.40 8.54 -0.52
CA SER A 60 -24.64 9.41 0.64
C SER A 60 -25.78 8.85 1.50
N GLY A 61 -25.43 8.21 2.62
CA GLY A 61 -26.37 7.51 3.50
C GLY A 61 -26.77 6.10 3.05
N ASP A 62 -26.24 5.58 1.93
CA ASP A 62 -26.44 4.20 1.46
C ASP A 62 -25.18 3.34 1.69
N LEU A 63 -24.93 3.04 2.96
CA LEU A 63 -23.83 2.17 3.35
C LEU A 63 -23.94 0.73 2.79
N PRO A 64 -25.14 0.13 2.65
CA PRO A 64 -25.29 -1.18 1.98
C PRO A 64 -24.86 -1.17 0.51
N GLY A 65 -25.20 -0.11 -0.23
CA GLY A 65 -24.76 0.09 -1.61
C GLY A 65 -23.24 0.23 -1.69
N LEU A 66 -22.64 1.05 -0.83
CA LEU A 66 -21.20 1.23 -0.77
C LEU A 66 -20.46 -0.08 -0.42
N LYS A 67 -20.94 -0.81 0.59
CA LYS A 67 -20.40 -2.12 0.98
C LYS A 67 -20.38 -3.10 -0.19
N THR A 68 -21.46 -3.11 -0.98
CA THR A 68 -21.57 -3.96 -2.17
C THR A 68 -20.63 -3.52 -3.28
N ALA A 69 -20.49 -2.21 -3.51
CA ALA A 69 -19.62 -1.64 -4.53
C ALA A 69 -18.12 -1.88 -4.22
N VAL A 70 -17.74 -1.82 -2.94
CA VAL A 70 -16.36 -2.11 -2.49
C VAL A 70 -15.99 -3.58 -2.69
N GLY A 71 -16.94 -4.50 -2.49
CA GLY A 71 -16.74 -5.94 -2.67
C GLY A 71 -16.62 -6.74 -1.35
N ALA A 72 -16.66 -8.06 -1.44
CA ALA A 72 -16.67 -8.94 -0.27
C ALA A 72 -15.31 -8.99 0.44
N GLU A 73 -15.31 -9.18 1.77
CA GLU A 73 -14.08 -9.41 2.54
C GLU A 73 -13.30 -10.62 2.03
N GLY A 74 -11.98 -10.51 2.00
CA GLY A 74 -11.06 -11.55 1.51
C GLY A 74 -10.99 -11.68 -0.01
N THR A 75 -11.66 -10.81 -0.77
CA THR A 75 -11.64 -10.86 -2.23
C THR A 75 -10.76 -9.77 -2.84
N SER A 76 -10.06 -10.13 -3.91
CA SER A 76 -9.39 -9.16 -4.76
C SER A 76 -10.38 -8.54 -5.74
N GLN A 77 -10.31 -7.22 -5.85
CA GLN A 77 -11.20 -6.39 -6.64
C GLN A 77 -10.41 -5.74 -7.77
N ASN A 78 -11.01 -5.72 -8.96
CA ASN A 78 -10.51 -4.97 -10.10
C ASN A 78 -11.71 -4.26 -10.75
N ASN A 79 -12.08 -3.13 -10.17
CA ASN A 79 -13.30 -2.39 -10.53
C ASN A 79 -12.97 -0.90 -10.80
N GLY A 80 -13.99 -0.04 -10.89
CA GLY A 80 -13.83 1.39 -11.14
C GLY A 80 -12.99 2.14 -10.09
N TYR A 81 -12.81 1.57 -8.89
CA TYR A 81 -11.97 2.13 -7.85
C TYR A 81 -10.49 1.81 -8.07
N GLY A 82 -10.18 0.65 -8.64
CA GLY A 82 -8.82 0.21 -8.97
C GLY A 82 -8.62 -1.27 -8.68
N ASN A 83 -7.35 -1.66 -8.54
CA ASN A 83 -6.96 -3.00 -8.11
C ASN A 83 -6.56 -2.98 -6.63
N TYR A 84 -7.29 -3.70 -5.80
CA TYR A 84 -7.06 -3.80 -4.35
C TYR A 84 -7.67 -5.08 -3.80
N THR A 85 -7.24 -5.52 -2.63
CA THR A 85 -7.86 -6.63 -1.88
C THR A 85 -8.62 -6.08 -0.70
N VAL A 86 -9.84 -6.55 -0.46
CA VAL A 86 -10.64 -6.12 0.69
C VAL A 86 -10.24 -6.97 1.90
N THR A 87 -9.53 -6.40 2.88
CA THR A 87 -9.21 -7.10 4.14
C THR A 87 -10.41 -7.04 5.10
N ALA A 88 -11.09 -5.89 5.18
CA ALA A 88 -12.28 -5.72 6.01
C ALA A 88 -13.30 -4.84 5.28
N ASN A 89 -14.57 -5.18 5.42
CA ASN A 89 -15.72 -4.48 4.88
C ASN A 89 -16.93 -4.93 5.70
N ARG A 90 -17.09 -4.35 6.90
CA ARG A 90 -18.11 -4.75 7.89
C ARG A 90 -18.66 -3.55 8.62
N TYR A 91 -19.91 -3.68 9.07
CA TYR A 91 -20.51 -2.70 9.96
C TYR A 91 -19.92 -2.86 11.36
N ILE A 92 -19.64 -1.72 12.01
CA ILE A 92 -19.03 -1.68 13.32
C ILE A 92 -19.86 -0.82 14.27
N VAL A 93 -19.82 -1.15 15.55
CA VAL A 93 -20.33 -0.33 16.64
C VAL A 93 -19.28 -0.22 17.73
N PHE A 94 -19.32 0.88 18.47
CA PHE A 94 -18.45 1.07 19.63
C PHE A 94 -19.21 0.74 20.91
N THR A 95 -19.00 -0.47 21.43
CA THR A 95 -19.59 -0.90 22.70
C THR A 95 -18.55 -0.76 23.81
N ALA A 96 -18.85 0.04 24.84
CA ALA A 96 -17.94 0.31 25.96
C ALA A 96 -16.52 0.77 25.53
N GLY A 97 -16.43 1.55 24.45
CA GLY A 97 -15.16 2.07 23.92
C GLY A 97 -14.33 1.07 23.10
N THR A 98 -14.88 -0.13 22.82
CA THR A 98 -14.23 -1.14 21.97
C THR A 98 -15.00 -1.27 20.66
N GLU A 99 -14.28 -1.35 19.53
CA GLU A 99 -14.88 -1.63 18.23
C GLU A 99 -15.33 -3.09 18.16
N VAL A 100 -16.62 -3.31 17.87
CA VAL A 100 -17.22 -4.63 17.71
C VAL A 100 -17.96 -4.66 16.37
N THR A 101 -17.97 -5.81 15.70
CA THR A 101 -18.81 -6.01 14.51
C THR A 101 -20.28 -5.86 14.91
N ALA A 102 -21.02 -5.01 14.19
CA ALA A 102 -22.44 -4.83 14.43
C ALA A 102 -23.20 -6.15 14.16
N VAL A 103 -24.12 -6.52 15.06
CA VAL A 103 -24.98 -7.70 14.93
C VAL A 103 -26.42 -7.25 14.65
N PRO A 104 -26.92 -7.38 13.40
CA PRO A 104 -28.30 -7.07 13.09
C PRO A 104 -29.27 -8.06 13.77
N PRO A 105 -30.46 -7.63 14.25
CA PRO A 105 -31.00 -6.27 14.25
C PRO A 105 -30.69 -5.49 15.55
N VAL A 106 -29.78 -5.99 16.38
CA VAL A 106 -29.52 -5.47 17.73
C VAL A 106 -28.72 -4.17 17.68
N ASP A 107 -27.75 -4.11 16.77
CA ASP A 107 -26.85 -2.98 16.59
C ASP A 107 -27.22 -2.18 15.33
N PRO A 108 -27.16 -0.83 15.39
CA PRO A 108 -27.38 0.02 14.23
C PRO A 108 -26.24 -0.15 13.19
N GLU A 109 -26.59 -0.24 11.91
CA GLU A 109 -25.64 -0.36 10.79
C GLU A 109 -25.16 1.01 10.29
N ASP A 110 -24.90 1.95 11.21
CA ASP A 110 -24.62 3.37 10.90
C ASP A 110 -23.14 3.65 10.59
N LEU A 111 -22.25 2.68 10.82
CA LEU A 111 -20.81 2.83 10.64
C LEU A 111 -20.25 1.66 9.85
N LEU A 112 -19.65 1.95 8.69
CA LEU A 112 -19.00 0.96 7.83
C LEU A 112 -17.48 1.11 7.92
N ARG A 113 -16.80 0.05 8.35
CA ARG A 113 -15.34 -0.06 8.29
C ARG A 113 -14.93 -0.74 7.00
N VAL A 114 -14.11 -0.05 6.21
CA VAL A 114 -13.50 -0.58 4.99
C VAL A 114 -11.99 -0.55 5.13
N THR A 115 -11.36 -1.71 5.04
CA THR A 115 -9.92 -1.89 4.99
C THR A 115 -9.56 -2.55 3.65
N ILE A 116 -8.73 -1.88 2.87
CA ILE A 116 -8.19 -2.40 1.60
C ILE A 116 -6.68 -2.60 1.72
N SER A 117 -6.16 -3.59 1.01
CA SER A 117 -4.75 -3.95 0.97
C SER A 117 -4.24 -4.13 -0.45
N ASP A 118 -2.93 -3.97 -0.63
CA ASP A 118 -2.25 -4.29 -1.90
C ASP A 118 -1.41 -5.58 -1.80
N SER A 119 -0.79 -5.97 -2.92
CA SER A 119 0.07 -7.16 -3.00
C SER A 119 1.35 -7.07 -2.16
N THR A 120 1.66 -5.91 -1.59
CA THR A 120 2.84 -5.67 -0.76
C THR A 120 2.52 -5.67 0.74
N GLY A 121 1.23 -5.81 1.08
CA GLY A 121 0.77 -5.83 2.46
C GLY A 121 0.56 -4.44 3.05
N LEU A 122 0.55 -3.37 2.22
CA LEU A 122 0.09 -2.06 2.68
C LEU A 122 -1.41 -2.12 2.89
N GLU A 123 -1.88 -1.62 4.03
CA GLU A 123 -3.31 -1.58 4.36
C GLU A 123 -3.77 -0.14 4.61
N LEU A 124 -4.91 0.22 4.05
CA LEU A 124 -5.59 1.48 4.31
C LEU A 124 -6.97 1.20 4.89
N THR A 125 -7.28 1.80 6.03
CA THR A 125 -8.60 1.71 6.67
C THR A 125 -9.30 3.06 6.63
N ALA A 126 -10.56 3.05 6.24
CA ALA A 126 -11.46 4.18 6.29
C ALA A 126 -12.77 3.79 7.00
N LEU A 127 -13.39 4.80 7.62
CA LEU A 127 -14.68 4.69 8.28
C LEU A 127 -15.68 5.58 7.57
N PHE A 128 -16.85 5.02 7.26
CA PHE A 128 -17.95 5.71 6.58
C PHE A 128 -19.19 5.70 7.46
N LYS A 129 -19.99 6.78 7.38
CA LYS A 129 -21.24 6.99 8.12
C LYS A 129 -22.28 7.63 7.21
#